data_AF-A0A1G9F6I5-F1
#
_entry.id   AF-A0A1G9F6I5-F1
#
_cell.length_a   1.000
_cell.length_b   1.000
_cell.length_c   1.000
_cell.angle_alpha   90.00
_cell.angle_beta   90.00
_cell.angle_gamma   90.00
#
_symmetry.space_group_name_H-M   'P 1'
#
loop_
_entity.id
_entity.type
_entity.pdbx_description
1 polymer ?
#
loop_
_entity_poly.entity_id
_entity_poly.type
_entity_poly.pdbx_seq_one_letter_code
_entity_poly.pdbx_strand_id
1 'polypeptide(L)'
;MTETYPFWLDKEMLKGVRRFNIDAYLVALEGWRRGLSLTFHEHNTPRTDLKLIGFDPIGKLFSLSSEYKSHFFYRTRGDKISNEAVDIGTDKELAKKYLKKAGVPIPEGFSFTSETPVEEVTESLFENQGPFVLKPTFGSLGKGVTTNIQTEEFFKESLEYIKATFDYTDFIAEQHIEGEDIRVYVVGDEIAAATKRTSANVTGDGTSSIEELISFKNESRKSNPHTVTRLIKIDDRMKNYLKKQNLQLSDVPDKDEIVYLKGESNISAGGDSVDVTDTIRSEVREVAIEAVKAIPGLNHAGVDMIVNEKDAVVIEINSTGSTALHTFPLYGESQNVAEKIIDYYFPETKDIDKSNVLYFDYPSILSQLRSNSIKRIEVTDAPVGEIYAKRYIISGKVQKVGYRIWSENNAIREGLHGYARNLKNGDVVVVVAGLDKYRVDNFKHLCYEGPRRAKVKNVREYVWTNRIKIGFEIK
;
A
#
# COMPACT_ATOMS: atom_id res chain seq x y z
N MET A 1 -17.66 -3.51 6.76
CA MET A 1 -16.25 -3.63 6.32
C MET A 1 -16.27 -4.31 4.97
N THR A 2 -15.54 -3.75 4.00
CA THR A 2 -15.48 -4.28 2.64
C THR A 2 -14.75 -5.61 2.56
N GLU A 3 -14.92 -6.33 1.45
CA GLU A 3 -14.08 -7.49 1.17
C GLU A 3 -12.61 -7.07 1.23
N THR A 4 -11.83 -7.81 2.02
CA THR A 4 -10.48 -7.39 2.39
C THR A 4 -9.50 -7.41 1.22
N TYR A 5 -9.77 -8.22 0.21
CA TYR A 5 -8.94 -8.38 -0.97
C TYR A 5 -9.79 -8.07 -2.21
N PRO A 6 -9.33 -7.19 -3.11
CA PRO A 6 -10.03 -6.97 -4.38
C PRO A 6 -9.97 -8.22 -5.26
N PHE A 7 -10.84 -8.31 -6.26
CA PHE A 7 -10.95 -9.51 -7.10
C PHE A 7 -9.63 -9.90 -7.79
N TRP A 8 -8.70 -8.97 -8.02
CA TRP A 8 -7.40 -9.23 -8.65
C TRP A 8 -6.30 -9.67 -7.66
N LEU A 9 -6.58 -9.74 -6.37
CA LEU A 9 -5.63 -10.16 -5.33
C LEU A 9 -6.24 -11.22 -4.41
N ASP A 10 -5.38 -11.96 -3.73
CA ASP A 10 -5.80 -12.79 -2.61
C ASP A 10 -4.77 -12.82 -1.47
N LYS A 11 -5.13 -13.52 -0.39
CA LYS A 11 -4.30 -13.65 0.80
C LYS A 11 -2.99 -14.39 0.56
N GLU A 12 -2.96 -15.37 -0.35
CA GLU A 12 -1.76 -16.16 -0.63
C GLU A 12 -0.73 -15.34 -1.40
N MET A 13 -1.17 -14.49 -2.33
CA MET A 13 -0.33 -13.53 -3.07
C MET A 13 0.41 -12.56 -2.14
N LEU A 14 -0.26 -12.07 -1.08
CA LEU A 14 0.31 -11.12 -0.12
C LEU A 14 0.89 -11.78 1.14
N LYS A 15 1.05 -13.09 1.14
CA LYS A 15 1.63 -13.81 2.27
C LYS A 15 3.10 -13.39 2.44
N GLY A 16 3.44 -12.87 3.62
CA GLY A 16 4.79 -12.36 3.91
C GLY A 16 5.11 -10.98 3.28
N VAL A 17 4.21 -10.41 2.49
CA VAL A 17 4.36 -9.06 1.91
C VAL A 17 3.72 -8.05 2.87
N ARG A 18 4.51 -7.10 3.38
CA ARG A 18 4.07 -6.16 4.42
C ARG A 18 4.64 -4.76 4.19
N ARG A 19 3.95 -3.73 4.71
CA ARG A 19 4.39 -2.32 4.64
C ARG A 19 4.71 -1.92 3.20
N PHE A 20 5.79 -1.18 2.98
CA PHE A 20 6.22 -0.71 1.67
C PHE A 20 6.64 -1.81 0.67
N ASN A 21 6.76 -3.07 1.11
CA ASN A 21 6.91 -4.19 0.16
C ASN A 21 5.60 -4.48 -0.58
N ILE A 22 4.45 -4.10 -0.01
CA ILE A 22 3.16 -4.17 -0.71
C ILE A 22 3.20 -3.26 -1.94
N ASP A 23 3.66 -2.03 -1.78
CA ASP A 23 3.79 -1.07 -2.88
C ASP A 23 4.61 -1.64 -4.06
N ALA A 24 5.81 -2.15 -3.76
CA ALA A 24 6.69 -2.76 -4.76
C ALA A 24 6.05 -3.99 -5.41
N TYR A 25 5.46 -4.87 -4.59
CA TYR A 25 4.81 -6.08 -5.07
C TYR A 25 3.65 -5.77 -6.02
N LEU A 26 2.78 -4.80 -5.69
CA LEU A 26 1.62 -4.47 -6.51
C LEU A 26 2.02 -3.93 -7.88
N VAL A 27 3.00 -3.03 -7.96
CA VAL A 27 3.48 -2.50 -9.24
C VAL A 27 4.23 -3.55 -10.05
N ALA A 28 5.09 -4.35 -9.40
CA ALA A 28 5.79 -5.45 -10.05
C ALA A 28 4.83 -6.53 -10.59
N LEU A 29 3.83 -6.91 -9.78
CA LEU A 29 2.78 -7.86 -10.16
C LEU A 29 1.96 -7.34 -11.34
N GLU A 30 1.57 -6.07 -11.33
CA GLU A 30 0.80 -5.48 -12.41
C GLU A 30 1.55 -5.52 -13.73
N GLY A 31 2.82 -5.13 -13.75
CA GLY A 31 3.62 -5.18 -14.97
C GLY A 31 3.85 -6.61 -15.44
N TRP A 32 4.21 -7.50 -14.51
CA TRP A 32 4.52 -8.89 -14.80
C TRP A 32 3.31 -9.64 -15.37
N ARG A 33 2.10 -9.47 -14.82
CA ARG A 33 0.89 -10.14 -15.30
C ARG A 33 0.42 -9.66 -16.69
N ARG A 34 0.99 -8.56 -17.19
CA ARG A 34 0.80 -8.03 -18.55
C ARG A 34 1.90 -8.48 -19.52
N GLY A 35 2.79 -9.39 -19.08
CA GLY A 35 3.85 -9.94 -19.92
C GLY A 35 5.16 -9.14 -19.92
N LEU A 36 5.32 -8.16 -19.03
CA LEU A 36 6.61 -7.48 -18.88
C LEU A 36 7.58 -8.38 -18.10
N SER A 37 8.81 -8.47 -18.58
CA SER A 37 9.86 -9.20 -17.87
C SER A 37 10.24 -8.48 -16.59
N LEU A 38 10.22 -9.21 -15.47
CA LEU A 38 10.40 -8.67 -14.13
C LEU A 38 11.75 -9.09 -13.56
N THR A 39 12.52 -8.10 -13.10
CA THR A 39 13.81 -8.35 -12.43
C THR A 39 13.88 -7.55 -11.13
N PHE A 40 14.16 -8.21 -10.01
CA PHE A 40 14.50 -7.54 -8.75
C PHE A 40 16.02 -7.36 -8.62
N HIS A 41 16.44 -6.25 -8.02
CA HIS A 41 17.84 -5.87 -7.89
C HIS A 41 18.24 -5.66 -6.42
N GLU A 42 19.52 -5.84 -6.12
CA GLU A 42 20.14 -5.35 -4.88
C GLU A 42 20.08 -3.82 -4.82
N HIS A 43 19.97 -3.29 -3.60
CA HIS A 43 19.70 -1.87 -3.35
C HIS A 43 20.90 -0.93 -3.63
N ASN A 44 22.09 -1.47 -3.89
CA ASN A 44 23.32 -0.73 -4.21
C ASN A 44 23.77 -0.93 -5.67
N THR A 45 22.86 -1.39 -6.54
CA THR A 45 23.17 -1.64 -7.95
C THR A 45 23.54 -0.36 -8.70
N PRO A 46 24.56 -0.36 -9.58
CA PRO A 46 24.90 0.79 -10.42
C PRO A 46 24.00 0.93 -11.66
N ARG A 47 22.99 0.07 -11.83
CA ARG A 47 22.13 0.01 -13.02
C ARG A 47 21.10 1.13 -13.11
N THR A 48 20.88 1.83 -12.00
CA THR A 48 19.96 2.96 -11.91
C THR A 48 20.49 3.95 -10.90
N ASP A 49 20.21 5.22 -11.13
CA ASP A 49 20.48 6.33 -10.24
C ASP A 49 19.27 6.69 -9.36
N LEU A 50 18.20 5.88 -9.37
CA LEU A 50 17.02 6.10 -8.54
C LEU A 50 17.41 6.24 -7.06
N LYS A 51 17.16 7.42 -6.49
CA LYS A 51 17.33 7.68 -5.06
C LYS A 51 16.35 6.84 -4.25
N LEU A 52 16.89 5.90 -3.47
CA LEU A 52 16.11 5.02 -2.60
C LEU A 52 15.85 5.72 -1.26
N ILE A 53 14.61 6.14 -1.03
CA ILE A 53 14.22 6.83 0.21
C ILE A 53 13.59 5.89 1.25
N GLY A 54 13.69 6.28 2.53
CA GLY A 54 13.17 5.51 3.67
C GLY A 54 14.11 4.40 4.13
N PHE A 55 13.58 3.48 4.96
CA PHE A 55 14.35 2.42 5.61
C PHE A 55 14.15 1.05 4.93
N ASP A 56 15.17 0.18 5.05
CA ASP A 56 15.20 -1.21 4.54
C ASP A 56 14.86 -1.30 3.03
N PRO A 57 15.72 -0.82 2.12
CA PRO A 57 15.40 -0.77 0.68
C PRO A 57 15.28 -2.15 0.01
N ILE A 58 15.65 -3.22 0.71
CA ILE A 58 15.76 -4.57 0.14
C ILE A 58 14.41 -5.09 -0.33
N GLY A 59 14.38 -5.62 -1.56
CA GLY A 59 13.20 -6.17 -2.22
C GLY A 59 12.27 -5.13 -2.84
N LYS A 60 12.57 -3.83 -2.73
CA LYS A 60 11.71 -2.76 -3.24
C LYS A 60 12.19 -2.18 -4.57
N LEU A 61 13.42 -2.49 -4.99
CA LEU A 61 14.00 -2.07 -6.26
C LEU A 61 13.86 -3.18 -7.31
N PHE A 62 13.16 -2.88 -8.39
CA PHE A 62 12.94 -3.81 -9.50
C PHE A 62 12.92 -3.07 -10.83
N SER A 63 12.99 -3.80 -11.94
CA SER A 63 12.77 -3.27 -13.28
C SER A 63 11.73 -4.11 -14.00
N LEU A 64 10.95 -3.44 -14.84
CA LEU A 64 10.03 -4.06 -15.79
C LEU A 64 10.52 -3.74 -17.19
N SER A 65 10.50 -4.74 -18.07
CA SER A 65 10.97 -4.59 -19.45
C SER A 65 9.97 -5.13 -20.44
N SER A 66 9.74 -4.37 -21.49
CA SER A 66 9.16 -4.83 -22.76
C SER A 66 10.30 -5.10 -23.75
N GLU A 67 9.97 -5.50 -24.98
CA GLU A 67 10.95 -5.62 -26.07
C GLU A 67 11.67 -4.30 -26.39
N TYR A 68 11.00 -3.16 -26.19
CA TYR A 68 11.46 -1.85 -26.68
C TYR A 68 12.00 -0.93 -25.59
N LYS A 69 11.61 -1.15 -24.33
CA LYS A 69 11.97 -0.28 -23.21
C LYS A 69 12.00 -1.02 -21.88
N SER A 70 12.83 -0.50 -20.98
CA SER A 70 12.96 -0.95 -19.60
C SER A 70 12.78 0.25 -18.69
N HIS A 71 12.06 0.06 -17.58
CA HIS A 71 11.89 1.06 -16.54
C HIS A 71 12.28 0.48 -15.17
N PHE A 72 13.04 1.24 -14.39
CA PHE A 72 13.34 0.90 -12.99
C PHE A 72 12.29 1.51 -12.06
N PHE A 73 11.98 0.79 -10.99
CA PHE A 73 11.02 1.17 -9.96
C PHE A 73 11.58 0.92 -8.57
N TYR A 74 11.38 1.88 -7.68
CA TYR A 74 11.55 1.72 -6.24
C TYR A 74 10.20 1.96 -5.54
N ARG A 75 9.63 0.89 -4.97
CA ARG A 75 8.24 0.88 -4.47
C ARG A 75 7.26 1.22 -5.60
N THR A 76 6.61 2.38 -5.53
CA THR A 76 5.68 2.89 -6.55
C THR A 76 6.36 3.79 -7.57
N ARG A 77 7.49 4.40 -7.21
CA ARG A 77 8.19 5.39 -8.02
C ARG A 77 8.98 4.71 -9.13
N GLY A 78 8.70 5.06 -10.38
CA GLY A 78 9.54 4.67 -11.51
C GLY A 78 10.54 5.77 -11.92
N ASP A 79 11.48 5.43 -12.80
CA ASP A 79 12.55 6.31 -13.29
C ASP A 79 12.12 7.57 -14.06
N LYS A 80 10.89 7.63 -14.58
CA LYS A 80 10.29 8.87 -15.11
C LYS A 80 10.05 9.94 -14.03
N ILE A 81 10.16 9.61 -12.74
CA ILE A 81 10.13 10.57 -11.64
C ILE A 81 11.55 10.95 -11.28
N SER A 82 11.94 12.20 -11.51
CA SER A 82 13.34 12.63 -11.31
C SER A 82 13.74 12.63 -9.83
N ASN A 83 15.05 12.55 -9.55
CA ASN A 83 15.54 12.64 -8.16
C ASN A 83 15.27 14.03 -7.56
N GLU A 84 15.36 15.07 -8.38
CA GLU A 84 15.02 16.44 -8.02
C GLU A 84 13.55 16.56 -7.60
N ALA A 85 12.62 15.90 -8.30
CA ALA A 85 11.20 15.87 -7.92
C ALA A 85 10.97 15.20 -6.55
N VAL A 86 11.80 14.22 -6.19
CA VAL A 86 11.76 13.62 -4.85
C VAL A 86 12.35 14.53 -3.79
N ASP A 87 13.43 15.24 -4.12
CA ASP A 87 14.04 16.20 -3.21
C ASP A 87 13.10 17.38 -2.93
N ILE A 88 12.45 17.91 -3.98
CA ILE A 88 11.39 18.93 -3.85
C ILE A 88 10.25 18.42 -2.99
N GLY A 89 9.73 17.20 -3.23
CA GLY A 89 8.61 16.66 -2.45
C GLY A 89 8.96 16.32 -0.99
N THR A 90 10.24 16.03 -0.69
CA THR A 90 10.70 15.72 0.67
C THR A 90 10.88 16.99 1.51
N ASP A 91 11.18 18.11 0.87
CA ASP A 91 11.28 19.43 1.48
C ASP A 91 9.92 20.16 1.39
N LYS A 92 9.21 20.23 2.53
CA LYS A 92 7.88 20.85 2.59
C LYS A 92 7.90 22.34 2.18
N GLU A 93 8.98 23.06 2.48
CA GLU A 93 9.08 24.47 2.11
C GLU A 93 9.29 24.61 0.60
N LEU A 94 10.20 23.82 0.03
CA LEU A 94 10.48 23.84 -1.39
C LEU A 94 9.26 23.42 -2.21
N ALA A 95 8.57 22.33 -1.82
CA ALA A 95 7.32 21.91 -2.44
C ALA A 95 6.28 23.04 -2.44
N LYS A 96 6.08 23.72 -1.30
CA LYS A 96 5.17 24.86 -1.19
C LYS A 96 5.53 26.02 -2.11
N LYS A 97 6.82 26.33 -2.30
CA LYS A 97 7.26 27.37 -3.24
C LYS A 97 6.82 27.05 -4.68
N TYR A 98 6.95 25.81 -5.11
CA TYR A 98 6.46 25.36 -6.43
C TYR A 98 4.94 25.44 -6.52
N LEU A 99 4.22 24.95 -5.50
CA LEU A 99 2.76 24.99 -5.47
C LEU A 99 2.20 26.42 -5.52
N LYS A 100 2.76 27.31 -4.70
CA LYS A 100 2.38 28.73 -4.68
C LYS A 100 2.60 29.39 -6.03
N LYS A 101 3.74 29.12 -6.69
CA LYS A 101 4.05 29.65 -8.02
C LYS A 101 3.06 29.16 -9.08
N ALA A 102 2.54 27.94 -8.94
CA ALA A 102 1.53 27.37 -9.82
C ALA A 102 0.09 27.80 -9.48
N GLY A 103 -0.13 28.60 -8.43
CA GLY A 103 -1.47 29.01 -7.99
C GLY A 103 -2.26 27.89 -7.29
N VAL A 104 -1.59 26.82 -6.86
CA VAL A 104 -2.22 25.73 -6.11
C VAL A 104 -2.50 26.20 -4.68
N PRO A 105 -3.73 26.07 -4.16
CA PRO A 105 -4.06 26.47 -2.80
C PRO A 105 -3.23 25.69 -1.76
N ILE A 106 -2.54 26.43 -0.89
CA ILE A 106 -1.72 25.90 0.21
C ILE A 106 -1.99 26.71 1.48
N PRO A 107 -1.73 26.18 2.68
CA PRO A 107 -1.81 26.97 3.90
C PRO A 107 -0.78 28.09 3.87
N GLU A 108 -1.23 29.32 4.13
CA GLU A 108 -0.35 30.47 4.31
C GLU A 108 0.48 30.32 5.58
N GLY A 109 1.72 30.82 5.55
CA GLY A 109 2.66 30.64 6.64
C GLY A 109 4.09 30.93 6.22
N PHE A 110 5.01 30.73 7.15
CA PHE A 110 6.43 30.98 6.95
C PHE A 110 7.29 29.93 7.67
N SER A 111 8.53 29.77 7.19
CA SER A 111 9.52 28.90 7.82
C SER A 111 10.43 29.72 8.74
N PHE A 112 10.94 29.10 9.79
CA PHE A 112 11.91 29.67 10.71
C PHE A 112 12.83 28.58 11.28
N THR A 113 13.96 28.96 11.85
CA THR A 113 14.92 28.00 12.41
C THR A 113 14.85 27.97 13.94
N SER A 114 15.51 26.99 14.55
CA SER A 114 15.64 26.90 16.00
C SER A 114 16.34 28.11 16.62
N GLU A 115 17.12 28.84 15.81
CA GLU A 115 17.87 30.04 16.18
C GLU A 115 17.05 31.33 16.04
N THR A 116 15.93 31.31 15.30
CA THR A 116 15.03 32.46 15.18
C THR A 116 14.42 32.78 16.56
N PRO A 117 14.47 34.06 17.01
CA PRO A 117 13.80 34.49 18.23
C PRO A 117 12.31 34.12 18.21
N VAL A 118 11.81 33.49 19.27
CA VAL A 118 10.42 33.01 19.28
C VAL A 118 9.43 34.17 19.27
N GLU A 119 9.82 35.30 19.86
CA GLU A 119 9.05 36.55 19.88
C GLU A 119 8.79 37.06 18.47
N GLU A 120 9.81 37.06 17.60
CA GLU A 120 9.69 37.45 16.18
C GLU A 120 8.71 36.55 15.43
N VAL A 121 8.77 35.24 15.70
CA VAL A 121 7.85 34.26 15.12
C VAL A 121 6.42 34.49 15.61
N THR A 122 6.22 34.72 16.91
CA THR A 122 4.87 34.92 17.46
C THR A 122 4.27 36.25 17.03
N GLU A 123 5.04 37.34 17.00
CA GLU A 123 4.58 38.64 16.50
C GLU A 123 4.06 38.51 15.06
N SER A 124 4.85 37.89 14.16
CA SER A 124 4.44 37.72 12.78
C SER A 124 3.26 36.74 12.60
N LEU A 125 3.23 35.65 13.37
CA LEU A 125 2.20 34.62 13.22
C LEU A 125 0.83 35.12 13.69
N PHE A 126 0.78 35.73 14.88
CA PHE A 126 -0.48 36.08 15.55
C PHE A 126 -1.12 37.39 15.07
N GLU A 127 -0.44 38.16 14.19
CA GLU A 127 -1.07 39.24 13.43
C GLU A 127 -2.32 38.78 12.65
N ASN A 128 -2.35 37.51 12.20
CA ASN A 128 -3.38 37.00 11.29
C ASN A 128 -4.60 36.35 11.97
N GLN A 129 -4.69 36.34 13.31
CA GLN A 129 -5.68 35.59 14.12
C GLN A 129 -5.73 34.07 13.78
N GLY A 130 -5.42 33.23 14.77
CA GLY A 130 -5.37 31.77 14.60
C GLY A 130 -6.73 31.11 14.27
N PRO A 131 -6.76 29.76 14.14
CA PRO A 131 -5.74 28.83 14.61
C PRO A 131 -4.57 28.57 13.64
N PHE A 132 -3.45 28.10 14.19
CA PHE A 132 -2.21 27.76 13.46
C PHE A 132 -1.77 26.31 13.63
N VAL A 133 -0.84 25.88 12.79
CA VAL A 133 -0.14 24.60 12.82
C VAL A 133 1.35 24.86 12.90
N LEU A 134 2.04 24.17 13.79
CA LEU A 134 3.49 24.14 13.91
C LEU A 134 3.98 22.75 13.51
N LYS A 135 4.94 22.68 12.58
CA LYS A 135 5.52 21.41 12.13
C LYS A 135 6.99 21.57 11.74
N PRO A 136 7.83 20.52 11.85
CA PRO A 136 9.18 20.55 11.30
C PRO A 136 9.15 20.51 9.77
N THR A 137 10.09 21.22 9.14
CA THR A 137 10.26 21.23 7.68
C THR A 137 10.53 19.82 7.17
N PHE A 138 11.45 19.11 7.82
CA PHE A 138 11.78 17.71 7.54
C PHE A 138 11.15 16.78 8.57
N GLY A 139 10.52 15.70 8.11
CA GLY A 139 9.90 14.73 9.00
C GLY A 139 8.75 13.99 8.34
N SER A 140 8.33 12.88 8.93
CA SER A 140 7.26 12.03 8.44
C SER A 140 6.38 11.52 9.58
N LEU A 141 5.21 10.97 9.23
CA LEU A 141 4.26 10.34 10.17
C LEU A 141 3.70 11.30 11.25
N GLY A 142 3.67 12.61 10.96
CA GLY A 142 3.14 13.61 11.89
C GLY A 142 3.99 13.83 13.15
N LYS A 143 5.23 13.36 13.21
CA LYS A 143 6.11 13.58 14.36
C LYS A 143 6.47 15.06 14.48
N GLY A 144 6.27 15.63 15.67
CA GLY A 144 6.53 17.04 15.93
C GLY A 144 5.51 17.99 15.30
N VAL A 145 4.34 17.50 14.88
CA VAL A 145 3.25 18.34 14.37
C VAL A 145 2.30 18.69 15.52
N THR A 146 2.08 19.97 15.73
CA THR A 146 1.05 20.50 16.64
C THR A 146 0.04 21.30 15.82
N THR A 147 -1.24 21.00 15.99
CA THR A 147 -2.35 21.64 15.26
C THR A 147 -3.26 22.44 16.20
N ASN A 148 -4.10 23.31 15.63
CA ASN A 148 -5.09 24.11 16.35
C ASN A 148 -4.46 24.99 17.45
N ILE A 149 -3.36 25.66 17.12
CA ILE A 149 -2.68 26.58 18.03
C ILE A 149 -3.42 27.92 18.02
N GLN A 150 -4.03 28.29 19.14
CA GLN A 150 -4.86 29.49 19.26
C GLN A 150 -4.20 30.65 20.02
N THR A 151 -3.15 30.37 20.81
CA THR A 151 -2.52 31.34 21.71
C THR A 151 -1.00 31.28 21.59
N GLU A 152 -0.32 32.40 21.80
CA GLU A 152 1.15 32.47 21.79
C GLU A 152 1.77 31.53 22.83
N GLU A 153 1.16 31.41 24.01
CA GLU A 153 1.66 30.56 25.09
C GLU A 153 1.71 29.11 24.65
N PHE A 154 0.60 28.61 24.09
CA PHE A 154 0.53 27.25 23.56
C PHE A 154 1.48 27.03 22.36
N PHE A 155 1.73 28.05 21.54
CA PHE A 155 2.75 27.98 20.49
C PHE A 155 4.15 27.77 21.09
N LYS A 156 4.53 28.61 22.07
CA LYS A 156 5.84 28.57 22.75
C LYS A 156 6.06 27.21 23.43
N GLU A 157 5.09 26.75 24.22
CA GLU A 157 5.12 25.44 24.87
C GLU A 157 5.29 24.29 23.87
N SER A 158 4.58 24.36 22.74
CA SER A 158 4.65 23.35 21.69
C SER A 158 6.02 23.34 21.01
N LEU A 159 6.57 24.50 20.69
CA LEU A 159 7.90 24.62 20.09
C LEU A 159 8.98 24.09 21.03
N GLU A 160 8.93 24.44 22.31
CA GLU A 160 9.86 23.93 23.34
C GLU A 160 9.76 22.41 23.48
N TYR A 161 8.54 21.86 23.54
CA TYR A 161 8.32 20.42 23.58
C TYR A 161 8.94 19.72 22.37
N ILE A 162 8.73 20.25 21.17
CA ILE A 162 9.28 19.68 19.93
C ILE A 162 10.81 19.73 19.97
N LYS A 163 11.41 20.88 20.30
CA LYS A 163 12.88 21.05 20.42
C LYS A 163 13.50 20.14 21.47
N ALA A 164 12.81 19.91 22.59
CA ALA A 164 13.30 19.04 23.66
C ALA A 164 13.15 17.54 23.35
N THR A 165 12.19 17.17 22.51
CA THR A 165 11.86 15.77 22.19
C THR A 165 12.54 15.28 20.92
N PHE A 166 12.76 16.18 19.96
CA PHE A 166 13.25 15.86 18.62
C PHE A 166 14.41 16.77 18.22
N ASP A 167 15.33 16.21 17.44
CA ASP A 167 16.49 16.92 16.91
C ASP A 167 16.12 17.64 15.60
N TYR A 168 15.21 18.62 15.70
CA TYR A 168 14.74 19.41 14.57
C TYR A 168 15.25 20.86 14.68
N THR A 169 15.81 21.36 13.58
CA THR A 169 16.37 22.71 13.47
C THR A 169 15.50 23.66 12.66
N ASP A 170 14.64 23.13 11.80
CA ASP A 170 13.86 23.92 10.83
C ASP A 170 12.36 23.63 11.01
N PHE A 171 11.57 24.70 11.09
CA PHE A 171 10.16 24.67 11.41
C PHE A 171 9.33 25.49 10.42
N ILE A 172 8.06 25.16 10.34
CA ILE A 172 7.03 25.88 9.58
C ILE A 172 5.88 26.18 10.54
N ALA A 173 5.48 27.45 10.58
CA ALA A 173 4.22 27.88 11.18
C ALA A 173 3.26 28.30 10.06
N GLU A 174 2.06 27.73 10.05
CA GLU A 174 1.08 27.95 8.99
C GLU A 174 -0.35 28.01 9.52
N GLN A 175 -1.25 28.56 8.72
CA GLN A 175 -2.68 28.58 9.01
C GLN A 175 -3.22 27.16 9.20
N HIS A 176 -4.04 26.98 10.23
CA HIS A 176 -4.81 25.75 10.40
C HIS A 176 -6.00 25.76 9.45
N ILE A 177 -6.06 24.76 8.58
CA ILE A 177 -7.19 24.55 7.67
C ILE A 177 -8.12 23.52 8.28
N GLU A 178 -9.39 23.88 8.47
CA GLU A 178 -10.43 22.96 8.89
C GLU A 178 -11.02 22.23 7.67
N GLY A 179 -11.26 20.92 7.83
CA GLY A 179 -11.88 20.10 6.80
C GLY A 179 -11.54 18.61 6.94
N GLU A 180 -11.94 17.86 5.93
CA GLU A 180 -11.67 16.43 5.81
C GLU A 180 -10.24 16.19 5.30
N ASP A 181 -9.53 15.28 5.94
CA ASP A 181 -8.22 14.82 5.50
C ASP A 181 -8.37 13.80 4.36
N ILE A 182 -7.99 14.20 3.14
CA ILE A 182 -8.08 13.38 1.93
C ILE A 182 -6.69 13.17 1.32
N ARG A 183 -6.33 11.90 1.14
CA ARG A 183 -5.20 11.48 0.32
C ARG A 183 -5.68 11.24 -1.10
N VAL A 184 -5.17 11.97 -2.08
CA VAL A 184 -5.37 11.70 -3.51
C VAL A 184 -4.11 11.10 -4.09
N TYR A 185 -4.20 10.08 -4.96
CA TYR A 185 -3.08 9.59 -5.75
C TYR A 185 -3.31 10.01 -7.20
N VAL A 186 -2.37 10.75 -7.77
CA VAL A 186 -2.44 11.26 -9.15
C VAL A 186 -1.46 10.48 -10.01
N VAL A 187 -1.86 10.14 -11.23
CA VAL A 187 -0.97 9.56 -12.26
C VAL A 187 -1.21 10.27 -13.60
N GLY A 188 -0.20 10.97 -14.09
CA GLY A 188 -0.32 11.81 -15.29
C GLY A 188 -1.36 12.90 -15.10
N ASP A 189 -2.40 12.88 -15.93
CA ASP A 189 -3.47 13.88 -15.97
C ASP A 189 -4.77 13.41 -15.28
N GLU A 190 -4.75 12.30 -14.55
CA GLU A 190 -5.92 11.78 -13.85
C GLU A 190 -5.62 11.42 -12.39
N ILE A 191 -6.66 11.39 -11.57
CA ILE A 191 -6.56 10.77 -10.25
C ILE A 191 -6.73 9.25 -10.39
N ALA A 192 -5.85 8.49 -9.75
CA ALA A 192 -5.92 7.04 -9.70
C ALA A 192 -6.70 6.52 -8.48
N ALA A 193 -6.76 7.31 -7.40
CA ALA A 193 -7.55 7.02 -6.20
C ALA A 193 -7.68 8.25 -5.30
N ALA A 194 -8.70 8.27 -4.44
CA ALA A 194 -8.81 9.20 -3.33
C ALA A 194 -9.36 8.50 -2.07
N THR A 195 -8.78 8.81 -0.91
CA THR A 195 -9.12 8.16 0.36
C THR A 195 -9.20 9.19 1.47
N LYS A 196 -10.37 9.30 2.10
CA LYS A 196 -10.58 10.06 3.33
C LYS A 196 -9.97 9.29 4.50
N ARG A 197 -9.20 10.00 5.32
CA ARG A 197 -8.56 9.49 6.53
C ARG A 197 -9.29 10.04 7.75
N THR A 198 -9.67 9.16 8.67
CA THR A 198 -10.27 9.57 9.95
C THR A 198 -9.38 9.13 11.10
N SER A 199 -9.36 9.93 12.17
CA SER A 199 -8.64 9.60 13.39
C SER A 199 -9.14 8.29 13.98
N ALA A 200 -8.28 7.61 14.75
CA ALA A 200 -8.63 6.35 15.39
C ALA A 200 -9.92 6.51 16.20
N ASN A 201 -10.89 5.63 15.99
CA ASN A 201 -12.23 5.73 16.58
C ASN A 201 -12.83 4.34 16.83
N VAL A 202 -13.89 4.28 17.61
CA VAL A 202 -14.81 3.14 17.72
C VAL A 202 -16.26 3.63 17.60
N THR A 203 -17.15 2.73 17.18
CA THR A 203 -18.60 2.99 17.12
C THR A 203 -19.28 2.19 18.21
N GLY A 204 -20.07 2.85 19.05
CA GLY A 204 -20.83 2.22 20.13
C GLY A 204 -21.88 1.26 19.59
N ASP A 205 -22.01 0.12 20.26
CA ASP A 205 -23.10 -0.84 20.03
C ASP A 205 -24.17 -0.78 21.15
N GLY A 206 -24.00 0.13 22.12
CA GLY A 206 -24.85 0.29 23.31
C GLY A 206 -24.62 -0.75 24.41
N THR A 207 -23.65 -1.65 24.27
CA THR A 207 -23.42 -2.77 25.20
C THR A 207 -21.96 -3.02 25.57
N SER A 208 -21.04 -2.81 24.64
CA SER A 208 -19.60 -3.06 24.79
C SER A 208 -18.88 -1.80 25.26
N SER A 209 -17.90 -1.97 26.14
CA SER A 209 -17.00 -0.89 26.54
C SER A 209 -16.10 -0.44 25.39
N ILE A 210 -15.55 0.78 25.48
CA ILE A 210 -14.56 1.29 24.51
C ILE A 210 -13.38 0.31 24.34
N GLU A 211 -12.89 -0.30 25.42
CA GLU A 211 -11.81 -1.29 25.36
C GLU A 211 -12.17 -2.54 24.56
N GLU A 212 -13.39 -3.06 24.73
CA GLU A 212 -13.89 -4.21 23.97
C GLU A 212 -14.10 -3.85 22.50
N LEU A 213 -14.67 -2.67 22.21
CA LEU A 213 -14.84 -2.17 20.85
C LEU A 213 -13.50 -2.02 20.11
N ILE A 214 -12.46 -1.52 20.80
CA ILE A 214 -11.08 -1.46 20.27
C ILE A 214 -10.59 -2.87 19.92
N SER A 215 -10.82 -3.84 20.81
CA SER A 215 -10.41 -5.23 20.62
C SER A 215 -11.10 -5.86 19.41
N PHE A 216 -12.43 -5.71 19.28
CA PHE A 216 -13.19 -6.19 18.13
C PHE A 216 -12.74 -5.55 16.82
N LYS A 217 -12.53 -4.23 16.81
CA LYS A 217 -12.04 -3.50 15.63
C LYS A 217 -10.65 -3.99 15.24
N ASN A 218 -9.76 -4.19 16.21
CA ASN A 218 -8.41 -4.70 15.95
C ASN A 218 -8.38 -6.12 15.40
N GLU A 219 -9.27 -7.02 15.85
CA GLU A 219 -9.38 -8.37 15.27
C GLU A 219 -9.71 -8.30 13.77
N SER A 220 -10.65 -7.45 13.38
CA SER A 220 -10.93 -7.25 11.96
C SER A 220 -9.75 -6.62 11.21
N ARG A 221 -9.10 -5.60 11.79
CA ARG A 221 -7.92 -4.94 11.19
C ARG A 221 -6.73 -5.88 10.95
N LYS A 222 -6.64 -7.03 11.65
CA LYS A 222 -5.61 -8.05 11.39
C LYS A 222 -5.78 -8.75 10.05
N SER A 223 -7.00 -8.79 9.52
CA SER A 223 -7.27 -9.41 8.22
C SER A 223 -6.80 -8.55 7.05
N ASN A 224 -6.83 -7.21 7.20
CA ASN A 224 -6.51 -6.27 6.14
C ASN A 224 -4.98 -6.03 6.01
N PRO A 225 -4.38 -6.23 4.80
CA PRO A 225 -2.93 -6.10 4.57
C PRO A 225 -2.33 -4.74 4.94
N HIS A 226 -3.12 -3.67 4.85
CA HIS A 226 -2.69 -2.33 5.19
C HIS A 226 -2.84 -2.05 6.70
N THR A 227 -3.94 -2.47 7.33
CA THR A 227 -4.19 -2.15 8.75
C THR A 227 -3.51 -3.09 9.74
N VAL A 228 -3.09 -4.30 9.33
CA VAL A 228 -2.49 -5.31 10.22
C VAL A 228 -1.22 -4.82 10.94
N THR A 229 -0.49 -3.86 10.37
CA THR A 229 0.68 -3.23 11.01
C THR A 229 0.37 -1.91 11.73
N ARG A 230 -0.92 -1.53 11.81
CA ARG A 230 -1.44 -0.23 12.27
C ARG A 230 -2.68 -0.44 13.14
N LEU A 231 -2.54 -1.30 14.15
CA LEU A 231 -3.60 -1.56 15.13
C LEU A 231 -3.74 -0.37 16.09
N ILE A 232 -4.95 -0.19 16.61
CA ILE A 232 -5.25 0.78 17.66
C ILE A 232 -4.57 0.29 18.93
N LYS A 233 -3.66 1.10 19.49
CA LYS A 233 -2.95 0.78 20.73
C LYS A 233 -3.49 1.62 21.87
N ILE A 234 -3.85 0.96 22.96
CA ILE A 234 -4.18 1.64 24.21
C ILE A 234 -2.88 2.12 24.85
N ASP A 235 -2.67 3.43 24.83
CA ASP A 235 -1.50 4.11 25.41
C ASP A 235 -1.97 5.27 26.31
N ASP A 236 -1.07 5.86 27.10
CA ASP A 236 -1.44 6.94 28.02
C ASP A 236 -1.89 8.21 27.29
N ARG A 237 -1.43 8.41 26.04
CA ARG A 237 -1.91 9.52 25.20
C ARG A 237 -3.39 9.36 24.88
N MET A 238 -3.83 8.18 24.48
CA MET A 238 -5.24 7.85 24.25
C MET A 238 -6.06 8.02 25.53
N LYS A 239 -5.59 7.49 26.67
CA LYS A 239 -6.31 7.65 27.95
C LYS A 239 -6.49 9.11 28.33
N ASN A 240 -5.46 9.93 28.14
CA ASN A 240 -5.54 11.37 28.39
C ASN A 240 -6.49 12.07 27.41
N TYR A 241 -6.53 11.64 26.15
CA TYR A 241 -7.46 12.16 25.15
C TYR A 241 -8.92 11.81 25.47
N LEU A 242 -9.20 10.58 25.92
CA LEU A 242 -10.53 10.18 26.40
C LEU A 242 -10.94 10.99 27.64
N LYS A 243 -10.04 11.18 28.61
CA LYS A 243 -10.31 11.99 29.80
C LYS A 243 -10.70 13.43 29.46
N LYS A 244 -10.07 14.05 28.45
CA LYS A 244 -10.44 15.40 27.97
C LYS A 244 -11.87 15.46 27.41
N GLN A 245 -12.40 14.33 26.95
CA GLN A 245 -13.78 14.17 26.50
C GLN A 245 -14.72 13.70 27.63
N ASN A 246 -14.24 13.64 28.88
CA ASN A 246 -14.94 13.05 30.03
C ASN A 246 -15.28 11.56 29.85
N LEU A 247 -14.44 10.82 29.11
CA LEU A 247 -14.58 9.38 28.86
C LEU A 247 -13.40 8.59 29.45
N GLN A 248 -13.62 7.30 29.66
CA GLN A 248 -12.63 6.29 30.05
C GLN A 248 -12.90 4.96 29.32
N LEU A 249 -11.91 4.07 29.32
CA LEU A 249 -11.96 2.82 28.54
C LEU A 249 -13.12 1.88 28.91
N SER A 250 -13.61 1.95 30.15
CA SER A 250 -14.71 1.14 30.66
C SER A 250 -16.10 1.68 30.29
N ASP A 251 -16.19 2.89 29.73
CA ASP A 251 -17.47 3.47 29.36
C ASP A 251 -18.05 2.73 28.16
N VAL A 252 -19.39 2.61 28.13
CA VAL A 252 -20.17 1.98 27.06
C VAL A 252 -20.82 3.10 26.24
N PRO A 253 -20.33 3.39 25.02
CA PRO A 253 -20.92 4.42 24.19
C PRO A 253 -22.30 3.99 23.69
N ASP A 254 -23.17 4.98 23.47
CA ASP A 254 -24.50 4.73 22.94
C ASP A 254 -24.42 4.09 21.55
N LYS A 255 -25.47 3.36 21.18
CA LYS A 255 -25.52 2.73 19.86
C LYS A 255 -25.36 3.79 18.76
N ASP A 256 -24.46 3.53 17.83
CA ASP A 256 -24.08 4.38 16.70
C ASP A 256 -23.29 5.66 17.08
N GLU A 257 -22.97 5.87 18.37
CA GLU A 257 -22.08 6.95 18.82
C GLU A 257 -20.64 6.68 18.36
N ILE A 258 -19.98 7.67 17.75
CA ILE A 258 -18.57 7.57 17.34
C ILE A 258 -17.69 8.20 18.42
N VAL A 259 -16.86 7.39 19.07
CA VAL A 259 -15.86 7.86 20.03
C VAL A 259 -14.51 7.94 19.36
N TYR A 260 -13.95 9.15 19.27
CA TYR A 260 -12.59 9.38 18.80
C TYR A 260 -11.58 9.10 19.90
N LEU A 261 -10.55 8.32 19.56
CA LEU A 261 -9.53 7.84 20.48
C LEU A 261 -8.25 8.69 20.43
N LYS A 262 -8.05 9.47 19.35
CA LYS A 262 -6.94 10.40 19.15
C LYS A 262 -7.43 11.60 18.34
N GLY A 263 -6.76 12.74 18.49
CA GLY A 263 -7.09 13.97 17.74
C GLY A 263 -6.57 13.93 16.30
N GLU A 264 -5.40 13.35 16.06
CA GLU A 264 -4.74 13.38 14.76
C GLU A 264 -5.28 12.29 13.80
N SER A 265 -5.52 12.65 12.54
CA SER A 265 -6.02 11.78 11.45
C SER A 265 -4.97 10.77 10.92
N ASN A 266 -4.09 10.29 11.80
CA ASN A 266 -2.96 9.45 11.44
C ASN A 266 -3.38 7.98 11.28
N ILE A 267 -3.38 7.49 10.03
CA ILE A 267 -3.61 6.06 9.73
C ILE A 267 -2.59 5.16 10.44
N SER A 268 -1.35 5.61 10.61
CA SER A 268 -0.29 4.91 11.34
C SER A 268 -0.64 4.64 12.81
N ALA A 269 -1.53 5.45 13.39
CA ALA A 269 -1.98 5.37 14.78
C ALA A 269 -3.31 4.63 14.96
N GLY A 270 -3.79 3.94 13.91
CA GLY A 270 -5.05 3.19 13.97
C GLY A 270 -6.24 3.91 13.35
N GLY A 271 -6.02 5.00 12.62
CA GLY A 271 -7.07 5.68 11.85
C GLY A 271 -7.72 4.76 10.80
N ASP A 272 -8.89 5.19 10.32
CA ASP A 272 -9.63 4.48 9.27
C ASP A 272 -9.44 5.15 7.91
N SER A 273 -9.55 4.33 6.88
CA SER A 273 -9.50 4.74 5.49
C SER A 273 -10.83 4.47 4.81
N VAL A 274 -11.41 5.51 4.21
CA VAL A 274 -12.66 5.44 3.46
C VAL A 274 -12.35 5.82 2.02
N ASP A 275 -12.58 4.90 1.07
CA ASP A 275 -12.48 5.23 -0.35
C ASP A 275 -13.55 6.26 -0.72
N VAL A 276 -13.12 7.32 -1.40
CA VAL A 276 -13.97 8.41 -1.90
C VAL A 276 -13.64 8.71 -3.36
N THR A 277 -13.02 7.76 -4.06
CA THR A 277 -12.48 7.96 -5.41
C THR A 277 -13.54 8.41 -6.40
N ASP A 278 -14.74 7.84 -6.35
CA ASP A 278 -15.83 8.19 -7.27
C ASP A 278 -16.67 9.37 -6.79
N THR A 279 -16.69 9.63 -5.48
CA THR A 279 -17.54 10.66 -4.86
C THR A 279 -16.83 12.00 -4.64
N ILE A 280 -15.51 12.05 -4.82
CA ILE A 280 -14.73 13.27 -4.61
C ILE A 280 -15.08 14.34 -5.67
N ARG A 281 -15.26 15.59 -5.20
CA ARG A 281 -15.64 16.75 -6.02
C ARG A 281 -14.60 17.01 -7.12
N SER A 282 -15.05 17.47 -8.29
CA SER A 282 -14.20 17.77 -9.46
C SER A 282 -13.08 18.76 -9.14
N GLU A 283 -13.38 19.80 -8.36
CA GLU A 283 -12.42 20.85 -8.01
C GLU A 283 -11.23 20.26 -7.21
N VAL A 284 -11.51 19.29 -6.34
CA VAL A 284 -10.45 18.62 -5.55
C VAL A 284 -9.55 17.78 -6.46
N ARG A 285 -10.12 17.13 -7.49
CA ARG A 285 -9.35 16.37 -8.48
C ARG A 285 -8.41 17.28 -9.26
N GLU A 286 -8.94 18.39 -9.74
CA GLU A 286 -8.19 19.40 -10.50
C GLU A 286 -7.04 19.96 -9.68
N VAL A 287 -7.30 20.39 -8.44
CA VAL A 287 -6.25 20.89 -7.53
C VAL A 287 -5.17 19.83 -7.28
N ALA A 288 -5.54 18.57 -7.08
CA ALA A 288 -4.56 17.50 -6.90
C ALA A 288 -3.68 17.27 -8.15
N ILE A 289 -4.27 17.32 -9.34
CA ILE A 289 -3.56 17.18 -10.62
C ILE A 289 -2.59 18.34 -10.83
N GLU A 290 -3.05 19.57 -10.62
CA GLU A 290 -2.21 20.78 -10.73
C GLU A 290 -1.08 20.78 -9.69
N ALA A 291 -1.32 20.26 -8.49
CA ALA A 291 -0.30 20.09 -7.47
C ALA A 291 0.85 19.18 -7.92
N VAL A 292 0.55 18.08 -8.62
CA VAL A 292 1.58 17.19 -9.17
C VAL A 292 2.30 17.86 -10.33
N LYS A 293 1.58 18.52 -11.25
CA LYS A 293 2.16 19.24 -12.39
C LYS A 293 3.05 20.41 -11.97
N ALA A 294 2.80 21.02 -10.82
CA ALA A 294 3.58 22.13 -10.29
C ALA A 294 5.04 21.75 -10.01
N ILE A 295 5.34 20.46 -9.77
CA ILE A 295 6.70 19.98 -9.49
C ILE A 295 7.32 19.41 -10.77
N PRO A 296 8.39 20.03 -11.31
CA PRO A 296 9.07 19.53 -12.50
C PRO A 296 9.59 18.10 -12.30
N GLY A 297 9.35 17.23 -13.29
CA GLY A 297 9.76 15.83 -13.23
C GLY A 297 8.92 14.94 -12.32
N LEU A 298 7.83 15.46 -11.73
CA LEU A 298 6.85 14.68 -10.98
C LEU A 298 5.64 14.33 -11.87
N ASN A 299 5.50 13.05 -12.21
CA ASN A 299 4.45 12.55 -13.09
C ASN A 299 3.38 11.72 -12.36
N HIS A 300 3.64 11.29 -11.14
CA HIS A 300 2.66 10.67 -10.25
C HIS A 300 3.12 10.82 -8.81
N ALA A 301 2.18 10.99 -7.90
CA ALA A 301 2.44 11.19 -6.48
C ALA A 301 1.17 11.02 -5.64
N GLY A 302 1.36 10.86 -4.33
CA GLY A 302 0.27 11.07 -3.38
C GLY A 302 0.22 12.53 -2.94
N VAL A 303 -0.96 13.15 -2.98
CA VAL A 303 -1.23 14.52 -2.54
C VAL A 303 -2.08 14.44 -1.27
N ASP A 304 -1.59 15.00 -0.17
CA ASP A 304 -2.35 15.15 1.07
C ASP A 304 -3.07 16.50 1.05
N MET A 305 -4.38 16.48 1.25
CA MET A 305 -5.24 17.64 1.14
C MET A 305 -6.17 17.75 2.34
N ILE A 306 -6.47 18.97 2.76
CA ILE A 306 -7.63 19.27 3.61
C ILE A 306 -8.72 19.84 2.72
N VAL A 307 -9.90 19.24 2.78
CA VAL A 307 -11.03 19.57 1.92
C VAL A 307 -12.22 19.92 2.79
N ASN A 308 -12.76 21.12 2.62
CA ASN A 308 -14.04 21.51 3.20
C ASN A 308 -15.08 21.68 2.09
N GLU A 309 -16.25 22.25 2.41
CA GLU A 309 -17.33 22.43 1.42
C GLU A 309 -16.94 23.34 0.25
N LYS A 310 -16.04 24.29 0.46
CA LYS A 310 -15.66 25.32 -0.51
C LYS A 310 -14.28 25.05 -1.10
N ASP A 311 -13.32 24.73 -0.26
CA ASP A 311 -11.89 24.76 -0.59
C ASP A 311 -11.26 23.37 -0.58
N ALA A 312 -10.19 23.24 -1.37
CA ALA A 312 -9.33 22.08 -1.44
C ALA A 312 -7.88 22.58 -1.31
N VAL A 313 -7.26 22.35 -0.16
CA VAL A 313 -5.95 22.92 0.18
C VAL A 313 -4.90 21.82 0.27
N VAL A 314 -3.81 21.96 -0.50
CA VAL A 314 -2.71 20.99 -0.52
C VAL A 314 -1.79 21.20 0.68
N ILE A 315 -1.61 20.14 1.47
CA ILE A 315 -0.79 20.15 2.68
C ILE A 315 0.61 19.60 2.40
N GLU A 316 0.69 18.50 1.64
CA GLU A 316 1.94 17.78 1.38
C GLU A 316 1.88 17.00 0.07
N ILE A 317 3.02 16.89 -0.63
CA ILE A 317 3.19 16.03 -1.80
C ILE A 317 4.19 14.92 -1.48
N ASN A 318 3.81 13.70 -1.81
CA ASN A 318 4.58 12.49 -1.55
C ASN A 318 5.00 11.83 -2.86
N SER A 319 6.21 12.13 -3.32
CA SER A 319 6.78 11.66 -4.59
C SER A 319 7.04 10.13 -4.62
N THR A 320 7.01 9.45 -3.46
CA THR A 320 6.98 7.97 -3.37
C THR A 320 5.78 7.50 -2.55
N GLY A 321 4.61 8.05 -2.86
CA GLY A 321 3.35 7.75 -2.16
C GLY A 321 3.08 6.24 -2.10
N SER A 322 2.60 5.76 -0.95
CA SER A 322 2.16 4.36 -0.83
C SER A 322 0.80 4.17 -1.50
N THR A 323 0.61 3.04 -2.16
CA THR A 323 -0.65 2.68 -2.82
C THR A 323 -1.52 1.79 -1.93
N ALA A 324 -0.93 1.14 -0.92
CA ALA A 324 -1.62 0.19 -0.05
C ALA A 324 -2.84 0.78 0.68
N LEU A 325 -2.83 2.09 0.98
CA LEU A 325 -3.97 2.78 1.57
C LEU A 325 -5.20 2.75 0.66
N HIS A 326 -4.98 2.92 -0.65
CA HIS A 326 -6.03 2.96 -1.68
C HIS A 326 -6.44 1.57 -2.14
N THR A 327 -5.53 0.60 -2.13
CA THR A 327 -5.84 -0.78 -2.52
C THR A 327 -6.60 -1.52 -1.43
N PHE A 328 -6.34 -1.22 -0.15
CA PHE A 328 -7.00 -1.88 1.00
C PHE A 328 -7.65 -0.85 1.94
N PRO A 329 -8.64 -0.07 1.46
CA PRO A 329 -9.38 0.82 2.34
C PRO A 329 -10.15 -0.01 3.37
N LEU A 330 -10.48 0.58 4.52
CA LEU A 330 -11.29 -0.11 5.54
C LEU A 330 -12.78 -0.09 5.16
N TYR A 331 -13.20 0.95 4.46
CA TYR A 331 -14.55 1.16 3.96
C TYR A 331 -14.49 1.70 2.51
N GLY A 332 -15.47 1.35 1.68
CA GLY A 332 -15.50 1.69 0.27
C GLY A 332 -14.64 0.77 -0.61
N GLU A 333 -14.54 1.10 -1.90
CA GLU A 333 -14.01 0.21 -2.93
C GLU A 333 -12.47 0.22 -3.02
N SER A 334 -11.89 -0.94 -3.30
CA SER A 334 -10.46 -1.06 -3.56
C SER A 334 -10.07 -0.41 -4.88
N GLN A 335 -9.02 0.43 -4.87
CA GLN A 335 -8.52 1.09 -6.06
C GLN A 335 -7.20 0.49 -6.56
N ASN A 336 -7.12 0.22 -7.87
CA ASN A 336 -5.94 -0.37 -8.51
C ASN A 336 -4.96 0.70 -9.01
N VAL A 337 -4.33 1.43 -8.09
CA VAL A 337 -3.37 2.48 -8.46
C VAL A 337 -2.15 1.93 -9.22
N ALA A 338 -1.75 0.68 -8.97
CA ALA A 338 -0.64 0.04 -9.68
C ALA A 338 -0.93 -0.10 -11.18
N GLU A 339 -2.17 -0.39 -11.58
CA GLU A 339 -2.60 -0.41 -12.98
C GLU A 339 -2.42 0.94 -13.66
N LYS A 340 -2.83 2.03 -13.01
CA LYS A 340 -2.62 3.39 -13.55
C LYS A 340 -1.14 3.74 -13.70
N ILE A 341 -0.30 3.32 -12.73
CA ILE A 341 1.16 3.48 -12.85
C ILE A 341 1.68 2.70 -14.05
N ILE A 342 1.35 1.42 -14.21
CA ILE A 342 1.85 0.63 -15.35
C ILE A 342 1.31 1.15 -16.68
N ASP A 343 0.06 1.62 -16.75
CA ASP A 343 -0.52 2.29 -17.92
C ASP A 343 0.30 3.50 -18.37
N TYR A 344 0.88 4.25 -17.44
CA TYR A 344 1.70 5.43 -17.71
C TYR A 344 3.11 5.08 -18.22
N TYR A 345 3.71 4.00 -17.70
CA TYR A 345 5.06 3.58 -18.12
C TYR A 345 5.03 2.70 -19.38
N PHE A 346 4.03 1.84 -19.51
CA PHE A 346 3.86 0.84 -20.55
C PHE A 346 2.45 0.90 -21.18
N PRO A 347 2.06 2.02 -21.82
CA PRO A 347 0.73 2.18 -22.42
C PRO A 347 0.38 1.10 -23.46
N GLU A 348 1.38 0.51 -24.11
CA GLU A 348 1.22 -0.60 -25.06
C GLU A 348 0.71 -1.91 -24.42
N THR A 349 0.67 -1.98 -23.09
CA THR A 349 0.22 -3.17 -22.34
C THR A 349 -1.21 -3.08 -21.80
N LYS A 350 -1.92 -1.97 -22.07
CA LYS A 350 -3.25 -1.70 -21.50
C LYS A 350 -4.30 -2.76 -21.86
N ASP A 351 -4.31 -3.16 -23.13
CA ASP A 351 -5.33 -4.06 -23.69
C ASP A 351 -4.90 -5.53 -23.68
N ILE A 352 -3.85 -5.87 -22.92
CA ILE A 352 -3.36 -7.25 -22.81
C ILE A 352 -4.25 -8.04 -21.85
N ASP A 353 -4.67 -9.25 -22.27
CA ASP A 353 -5.35 -10.21 -21.42
C ASP A 353 -4.44 -10.70 -20.28
N LYS A 354 -4.67 -10.13 -19.09
CA LYS A 354 -3.81 -10.31 -17.92
C LYS A 354 -3.89 -11.73 -17.35
N SER A 355 -2.75 -12.23 -16.87
CA SER A 355 -2.68 -13.47 -16.09
C SER A 355 -3.17 -13.27 -14.66
N ASN A 356 -4.49 -13.23 -14.45
CA ASN A 356 -5.06 -12.99 -13.12
C ASN A 356 -5.01 -14.22 -12.19
N VAL A 357 -4.64 -15.40 -12.70
CA VAL A 357 -4.58 -16.64 -11.92
C VAL A 357 -3.21 -16.86 -11.29
N LEU A 358 -2.14 -16.38 -11.95
CA LEU A 358 -0.77 -16.66 -11.54
C LEU A 358 -0.13 -15.51 -10.76
N TYR A 359 0.81 -15.85 -9.89
CA TYR A 359 1.64 -14.88 -9.17
C TYR A 359 3.03 -15.43 -8.89
N PHE A 360 4.02 -14.56 -8.69
CA PHE A 360 5.38 -14.96 -8.36
C PHE A 360 5.66 -14.98 -6.85
N ASP A 361 6.69 -15.73 -6.43
CA ASP A 361 7.07 -15.92 -5.03
C ASP A 361 7.90 -14.75 -4.47
N TYR A 362 7.22 -13.65 -4.12
CA TYR A 362 7.88 -12.48 -3.53
C TYR A 362 8.67 -12.81 -2.23
N PRO A 363 8.15 -13.62 -1.28
CA PRO A 363 8.93 -14.01 -0.10
C PRO A 363 10.28 -14.68 -0.41
N SER A 364 10.30 -15.57 -1.41
CA SER A 364 11.54 -16.23 -1.84
C SER A 364 12.54 -15.21 -2.42
N ILE A 365 12.07 -14.32 -3.29
CA ILE A 365 12.88 -13.21 -3.85
C ILE A 365 13.47 -12.35 -2.72
N LEU A 366 12.63 -11.92 -1.78
CA LEU A 366 13.05 -11.10 -0.64
C LEU A 366 14.09 -11.82 0.22
N SER A 367 13.93 -13.12 0.46
CA SER A 367 14.86 -13.90 1.27
C SER A 367 16.25 -13.99 0.64
N GLN A 368 16.32 -14.19 -0.68
CA GLN A 368 17.57 -14.30 -1.43
C GLN A 368 18.32 -12.97 -1.55
N LEU A 369 17.60 -11.85 -1.70
CA LEU A 369 18.21 -10.52 -1.67
C LEU A 369 18.71 -10.16 -0.27
N ARG A 370 17.94 -10.50 0.78
CA ARG A 370 18.34 -10.25 2.17
C ARG A 370 19.54 -11.07 2.62
N SER A 371 19.71 -12.29 2.11
CA SER A 371 20.89 -13.10 2.39
C SER A 371 22.14 -12.57 1.69
N ASN A 372 22.02 -11.53 0.87
CA ASN A 372 23.10 -10.94 0.07
C ASN A 372 23.82 -11.98 -0.80
N SER A 373 23.13 -13.06 -1.16
CA SER A 373 23.69 -14.16 -1.95
C SER A 373 23.51 -13.93 -3.44
N ILE A 374 22.55 -13.06 -3.80
CA ILE A 374 22.18 -12.77 -5.18
C ILE A 374 22.01 -11.26 -5.34
N LYS A 375 22.62 -10.71 -6.40
CA LYS A 375 22.53 -9.29 -6.76
C LYS A 375 21.31 -8.94 -7.59
N ARG A 376 20.81 -9.91 -8.34
CA ARG A 376 19.71 -9.77 -9.30
C ARG A 376 18.94 -11.08 -9.40
N ILE A 377 17.62 -10.99 -9.37
CA ILE A 377 16.73 -12.14 -9.57
C ILE A 377 15.77 -11.79 -10.70
N GLU A 378 15.93 -12.49 -11.82
CA GLU A 378 14.97 -12.44 -12.91
C GLU A 378 13.87 -13.46 -12.65
N VAL A 379 12.63 -13.00 -12.71
CA VAL A 379 11.44 -13.80 -12.46
C VAL A 379 10.98 -14.38 -13.79
N THR A 380 10.62 -15.66 -13.82
CA THR A 380 10.00 -16.28 -15.00
C THR A 380 8.82 -15.45 -15.48
N ASP A 381 8.77 -15.13 -16.77
CA ASP A 381 7.70 -14.31 -17.35
C ASP A 381 6.32 -14.94 -17.12
N ALA A 382 5.31 -14.09 -16.91
CA ALA A 382 3.94 -14.56 -16.78
C ALA A 382 3.43 -15.05 -18.14
N PRO A 383 2.74 -16.20 -18.20
CA PRO A 383 1.97 -16.54 -19.39
C PRO A 383 0.78 -15.57 -19.50
N VAL A 384 0.72 -14.88 -20.63
CA VAL A 384 -0.31 -13.87 -20.97
C VAL A 384 -1.45 -14.54 -21.74
N GLY A 385 -2.69 -14.21 -21.39
CA GLY A 385 -3.91 -14.80 -21.96
C GLY A 385 -4.78 -15.52 -20.92
N GLU A 386 -5.85 -16.15 -21.39
CA GLU A 386 -6.76 -16.92 -20.53
C GLU A 386 -6.04 -18.13 -19.92
N ILE A 387 -5.98 -18.17 -18.59
CA ILE A 387 -5.38 -19.28 -17.85
C ILE A 387 -6.47 -20.25 -17.43
N TYR A 388 -6.39 -21.48 -17.95
CA TYR A 388 -7.23 -22.58 -17.53
C TYR A 388 -6.63 -23.24 -16.30
N ALA A 389 -7.45 -23.53 -15.29
CA ALA A 389 -7.00 -24.17 -14.06
C ALA A 389 -7.97 -25.25 -13.58
N LYS A 390 -7.42 -26.39 -13.17
CA LYS A 390 -8.17 -27.53 -12.63
C LYS A 390 -7.56 -28.07 -11.35
N ARG A 391 -8.44 -28.61 -10.51
CA ARG A 391 -8.09 -29.37 -9.31
C ARG A 391 -8.51 -30.83 -9.48
N TYR A 392 -7.54 -31.73 -9.34
CA TYR A 392 -7.72 -33.17 -9.32
C TYR A 392 -7.58 -33.71 -7.90
N ILE A 393 -8.51 -34.56 -7.48
CA ILE A 393 -8.44 -35.33 -6.22
C ILE A 393 -8.30 -36.80 -6.58
N ILE A 394 -7.12 -37.34 -6.29
CA ILE A 394 -6.71 -38.70 -6.63
C ILE A 394 -6.85 -39.56 -5.36
N SER A 395 -7.59 -40.67 -5.48
CA SER A 395 -7.82 -41.63 -4.39
C SER A 395 -7.24 -43.00 -4.71
N GLY A 396 -6.97 -43.80 -3.67
CA GLY A 396 -6.39 -45.14 -3.77
C GLY A 396 -5.05 -45.24 -3.04
N LYS A 397 -4.13 -46.08 -3.51
CA LYS A 397 -2.77 -46.15 -2.97
C LYS A 397 -1.91 -45.07 -3.64
N VAL A 398 -2.03 -43.84 -3.16
CA VAL A 398 -1.44 -42.65 -3.82
C VAL A 398 -0.52 -41.83 -2.92
N GLN A 399 -0.44 -42.15 -1.63
CA GLN A 399 0.56 -41.59 -0.72
C GLN A 399 1.72 -42.55 -0.49
N LYS A 400 2.89 -42.01 -0.12
CA LYS A 400 4.15 -42.77 0.09
C LYS A 400 4.59 -43.59 -1.14
N VAL A 401 4.15 -43.19 -2.34
CA VAL A 401 4.46 -43.82 -3.62
C VAL A 401 5.16 -42.87 -4.62
N GLY A 402 5.54 -41.67 -4.17
CA GLY A 402 6.19 -40.65 -5.00
C GLY A 402 5.23 -39.79 -5.84
N TYR A 403 3.93 -39.80 -5.53
CA TYR A 403 2.90 -39.17 -6.38
C TYR A 403 3.07 -37.66 -6.58
N ARG A 404 3.42 -36.92 -5.53
CA ARG A 404 3.62 -35.46 -5.63
C ARG A 404 4.79 -35.09 -6.54
N ILE A 405 5.92 -35.80 -6.40
CA ILE A 405 7.11 -35.65 -7.27
C ILE A 405 6.77 -36.06 -8.70
N TRP A 406 6.03 -37.15 -8.87
CA TRP A 406 5.56 -37.58 -10.18
C TRP A 406 4.66 -36.53 -10.84
N SER A 407 3.78 -35.89 -10.06
CA SER A 407 2.88 -34.84 -10.57
C SER A 407 3.68 -33.60 -10.99
N GLU A 408 4.65 -33.18 -10.19
CA GLU A 408 5.57 -32.07 -10.51
C GLU A 408 6.33 -32.32 -11.82
N ASN A 409 6.96 -33.49 -11.97
CA ASN A 409 7.72 -33.82 -13.18
C ASN A 409 6.85 -33.80 -14.44
N ASN A 410 5.60 -34.27 -14.36
CA ASN A 410 4.69 -34.23 -15.50
C ASN A 410 4.16 -32.83 -15.76
N ALA A 411 3.84 -32.05 -14.71
CA ALA A 411 3.42 -30.66 -14.89
C ALA A 411 4.52 -29.82 -15.57
N ILE A 412 5.78 -29.98 -15.13
CA ILE A 412 6.94 -29.33 -15.77
C ILE A 412 7.05 -29.75 -17.25
N ARG A 413 6.90 -31.04 -17.56
CA ARG A 413 6.96 -31.54 -18.95
C ARG A 413 5.87 -30.92 -19.82
N GLU A 414 4.67 -30.76 -19.29
CA GLU A 414 3.53 -30.17 -19.99
C GLU A 414 3.56 -28.63 -20.01
N GLY A 415 4.52 -27.99 -19.31
CA GLY A 415 4.58 -26.53 -19.16
C GLY A 415 3.46 -25.97 -18.27
N LEU A 416 2.97 -26.76 -17.32
CA LEU A 416 1.89 -26.39 -16.40
C LEU A 416 2.43 -25.92 -15.05
N HIS A 417 1.74 -24.96 -14.46
CA HIS A 417 1.99 -24.45 -13.11
C HIS A 417 1.02 -25.08 -12.12
N GLY A 418 1.30 -25.04 -10.82
CA GLY A 418 0.39 -25.64 -9.85
C GLY A 418 1.03 -26.14 -8.57
N TYR A 419 0.39 -27.13 -7.95
CA TYR A 419 0.96 -27.81 -6.81
C TYR A 419 0.35 -29.20 -6.60
N ALA A 420 1.05 -30.05 -5.86
CA ALA A 420 0.53 -31.33 -5.37
C ALA A 420 0.66 -31.41 -3.85
N ARG A 421 -0.38 -31.89 -3.15
CA ARG A 421 -0.42 -32.00 -1.69
C ARG A 421 -1.10 -33.28 -1.22
N ASN A 422 -0.62 -33.85 -0.12
CA ASN A 422 -1.31 -34.96 0.54
C ASN A 422 -2.48 -34.46 1.38
N LEU A 423 -3.60 -35.18 1.34
CA LEU A 423 -4.74 -34.96 2.21
C LEU A 423 -4.71 -35.93 3.41
N LYS A 424 -5.28 -35.52 4.54
CA LYS A 424 -5.30 -36.32 5.79
C LYS A 424 -6.05 -37.66 5.62
N ASN A 425 -6.96 -37.74 4.66
CA ASN A 425 -7.77 -38.93 4.37
C ASN A 425 -7.05 -39.97 3.49
N GLY A 426 -5.79 -39.74 3.12
CA GLY A 426 -5.03 -40.66 2.26
C GLY A 426 -5.05 -40.32 0.76
N ASP A 427 -5.84 -39.33 0.34
CA ASP A 427 -5.88 -38.85 -1.05
C ASP A 427 -4.72 -37.89 -1.35
N VAL A 428 -4.50 -37.63 -2.64
CA VAL A 428 -3.61 -36.57 -3.13
C VAL A 428 -4.43 -35.56 -3.90
N VAL A 429 -4.21 -34.27 -3.65
CA VAL A 429 -4.74 -33.19 -4.50
C VAL A 429 -3.63 -32.70 -5.43
N VAL A 430 -3.95 -32.52 -6.70
CA VAL A 430 -3.09 -31.88 -7.69
C VAL A 430 -3.87 -30.72 -8.31
N VAL A 431 -3.31 -29.53 -8.29
CA VAL A 431 -3.82 -28.37 -9.02
C VAL A 431 -2.85 -28.09 -10.16
N VAL A 432 -3.38 -27.88 -11.37
CA VAL A 432 -2.60 -27.47 -12.54
C VAL A 432 -3.27 -26.30 -13.25
N ALA A 433 -2.46 -25.43 -13.84
CA ALA A 433 -2.90 -24.31 -14.66
C ALA A 433 -1.94 -24.01 -15.80
N GLY A 434 -2.47 -23.48 -16.91
CA GLY A 434 -1.70 -23.06 -18.08
C GLY A 434 -2.58 -22.46 -19.18
N LEU A 435 -1.94 -21.95 -20.23
CA LEU A 435 -2.62 -21.38 -21.40
C LEU A 435 -3.31 -22.45 -22.27
N ASP A 436 -2.74 -23.65 -22.32
CA ASP A 436 -3.26 -24.74 -23.13
C ASP A 436 -4.34 -25.52 -22.34
N LYS A 437 -5.61 -25.21 -22.64
CA LYS A 437 -6.77 -25.89 -22.05
C LYS A 437 -6.70 -27.41 -22.21
N TYR A 438 -6.23 -27.90 -23.37
CA TYR A 438 -6.15 -29.33 -23.63
C TYR A 438 -5.14 -29.99 -22.70
N ARG A 439 -3.96 -29.40 -22.48
CA ARG A 439 -2.97 -29.94 -21.52
C ARG A 439 -3.51 -29.95 -20.09
N VAL A 440 -4.19 -28.88 -19.68
CA VAL A 440 -4.81 -28.79 -18.35
C VAL A 440 -5.87 -29.89 -18.17
N ASP A 441 -6.76 -30.08 -19.16
CA ASP A 441 -7.82 -31.09 -19.16
C ASP A 441 -7.25 -32.52 -19.21
N ASN A 442 -6.27 -32.76 -20.08
CA ASN A 442 -5.65 -34.06 -20.30
C ASN A 442 -4.79 -34.52 -19.12
N PHE A 443 -4.39 -33.61 -18.23
CA PHE A 443 -3.67 -33.95 -17.01
C PHE A 443 -4.43 -34.93 -16.10
N LYS A 444 -5.76 -35.04 -16.26
CA LYS A 444 -6.56 -36.09 -15.61
C LYS A 444 -6.11 -37.50 -15.98
N HIS A 445 -5.76 -37.75 -17.24
CA HIS A 445 -5.31 -39.06 -17.71
C HIS A 445 -3.97 -39.44 -17.08
N LEU A 446 -3.04 -38.49 -17.05
CA LEU A 446 -1.80 -38.59 -16.29
C LEU A 446 -2.11 -38.95 -14.81
N CYS A 447 -3.08 -38.27 -14.19
CA CYS A 447 -3.50 -38.60 -12.83
C CYS A 447 -4.13 -40.00 -12.66
N TYR A 448 -4.53 -40.71 -13.71
CA TYR A 448 -4.92 -42.13 -13.59
C TYR A 448 -3.72 -43.08 -13.70
N GLU A 449 -2.70 -42.72 -14.49
CA GLU A 449 -1.47 -43.50 -14.62
C GLU A 449 -0.68 -43.51 -13.30
N GLY A 450 -0.37 -42.31 -12.78
CA GLY A 450 0.42 -42.13 -11.57
C GLY A 450 1.84 -42.75 -11.64
N PRO A 451 2.61 -42.68 -10.54
CA PRO A 451 3.91 -43.35 -10.48
C PRO A 451 3.75 -44.87 -10.37
N ARG A 452 4.79 -45.63 -10.78
CA ARG A 452 4.82 -47.11 -10.79
C ARG A 452 4.27 -47.80 -9.53
N ARG A 453 4.44 -47.21 -8.35
CA ARG A 453 4.02 -47.80 -7.06
C ARG A 453 2.59 -47.44 -6.66
N ALA A 454 1.94 -46.53 -7.39
CA ALA A 454 0.58 -46.12 -7.13
C ALA A 454 -0.43 -47.15 -7.62
N LYS A 455 -1.60 -47.17 -6.98
CA LYS A 455 -2.80 -47.83 -7.50
C LYS A 455 -3.94 -46.83 -7.37
N VAL A 456 -4.19 -46.10 -8.46
CA VAL A 456 -5.25 -45.07 -8.50
C VAL A 456 -6.60 -45.78 -8.61
N LYS A 457 -7.52 -45.44 -7.70
CA LYS A 457 -8.91 -45.94 -7.71
C LYS A 457 -9.83 -44.99 -8.47
N ASN A 458 -9.68 -43.69 -8.25
CA ASN A 458 -10.51 -42.67 -8.87
C ASN A 458 -9.79 -41.31 -8.90
N VAL A 459 -10.07 -40.51 -9.94
CA VAL A 459 -9.65 -39.12 -10.08
C VAL A 459 -10.89 -38.25 -10.26
N ARG A 460 -11.19 -37.44 -9.25
CA ARG A 460 -12.26 -36.42 -9.33
C ARG A 460 -11.65 -35.12 -9.81
N GLU A 461 -12.31 -34.44 -10.75
CA GLU A 461 -11.86 -33.15 -11.27
C GLU A 461 -12.84 -32.04 -10.87
N TYR A 462 -12.30 -30.84 -10.71
CA TYR A 462 -13.04 -29.63 -10.37
C TYR A 462 -12.39 -28.45 -11.09
N VAL A 463 -13.20 -27.46 -11.49
CA VAL A 463 -12.69 -26.14 -11.89
C VAL A 463 -11.97 -25.52 -10.70
N TRP A 464 -10.86 -24.84 -10.96
CA TRP A 464 -10.11 -24.12 -9.93
C TRP A 464 -10.08 -22.63 -10.25
N THR A 465 -10.46 -21.80 -9.28
CA THR A 465 -10.58 -20.34 -9.45
C THR A 465 -9.64 -19.53 -8.56
N ASN A 466 -8.95 -20.18 -7.59
CA ASN A 466 -8.01 -19.50 -6.70
C ASN A 466 -6.66 -19.29 -7.38
N ARG A 467 -5.85 -18.40 -6.81
CA ARG A 467 -4.53 -18.08 -7.35
C ARG A 467 -3.54 -19.25 -7.22
N ILE A 468 -2.61 -19.32 -8.16
CA ILE A 468 -1.59 -20.35 -8.27
C ILE A 468 -0.24 -19.66 -8.38
N LYS A 469 0.71 -20.08 -7.56
CA LYS A 469 2.08 -19.58 -7.68
C LYS A 469 2.68 -20.10 -8.98
N ILE A 470 3.39 -19.26 -9.74
CA ILE A 470 4.09 -19.70 -10.95
C ILE A 470 5.12 -20.79 -10.61
N GLY A 471 5.28 -21.73 -11.53
CA GLY A 471 5.99 -22.98 -11.29
C GLY A 471 5.10 -24.05 -10.66
N PHE A 472 5.69 -25.14 -10.20
CA PHE A 472 4.96 -26.23 -9.56
C PHE A 472 5.51 -26.48 -8.15
N GLU A 473 4.64 -26.63 -7.15
CA GLU A 473 5.06 -26.85 -5.75
C GLU A 473 4.64 -28.22 -5.22
N ILE A 474 5.51 -28.83 -4.42
CA ILE A 474 5.14 -29.96 -3.55
C ILE A 474 4.81 -29.43 -2.16
N LYS A 475 3.54 -29.53 -1.75
CA LYS A 475 3.03 -29.05 -0.45
C LYS A 475 2.74 -30.18 0.53
#